data_AF-A0A524K713-F1
#
_entry.id   AF-A0A524K713-F1
#
_cell.length_a   1.000
_cell.length_b   1.000
_cell.length_c   1.000
_cell.angle_alpha   90.00
_cell.angle_beta   90.00
_cell.angle_gamma   90.00
#
_symmetry.space_group_name_H-M   'P 1'
#
loop_
_entity.id
_entity.type
_entity.pdbx_description
1 polymer ?
#
loop_
_entity_poly.entity_id
_entity_poly.type
_entity_poly.pdbx_seq_one_letter_code
_entity_poly.pdbx_strand_id
1 'polypeptide(L)'
;MTKKEKGDAYNMKAASGISKEWFEQIAALETYFTGKTIDEIMAMKLTGDTPDDLKTTVTIKVSAYQEAVKKAVANAVEVKGLKSVGSASVTGVTSRNAVAETAGRVQTNVTFAGVALDKDGKVLYVAIDTAQNSGTFDTLGVIVKAEAVMTKKEKGDAYNMKAASSISKEWFEQIAALETYFTGKTSAEIMAMKLTDEAPDDLKTSVTIGITAYQGAVEKAIANAIEIK
;
A
#
# COMPACT_ATOMS: atom_id res chain seq x y z
N MET A 1 8.60 -6.84 -3.13
CA MET A 1 9.10 -5.75 -4.00
C MET A 1 8.07 -5.44 -5.07
N THR A 2 7.82 -4.16 -5.32
CA THR A 2 6.91 -3.69 -6.39
C THR A 2 7.56 -3.80 -7.77
N LYS A 3 6.79 -3.64 -8.85
CA LYS A 3 7.36 -3.56 -10.21
C LYS A 3 8.31 -2.36 -10.36
N LYS A 4 8.00 -1.23 -9.73
CA LYS A 4 8.87 -0.03 -9.70
C LYS A 4 10.21 -0.35 -9.03
N GLU A 5 10.17 -1.02 -7.89
CA GLU A 5 11.38 -1.40 -7.12
C GLU A 5 12.25 -2.44 -7.83
N LYS A 6 11.66 -3.28 -8.68
CA LYS A 6 12.44 -4.22 -9.49
C LYS A 6 13.28 -3.52 -10.56
N GLY A 7 12.95 -2.29 -10.96
CA GLY A 7 13.68 -1.56 -12.00
C GLY A 7 13.85 -2.41 -13.27
N ASP A 8 15.07 -2.44 -13.82
CA ASP A 8 15.41 -3.28 -14.97
C ASP A 8 15.28 -4.79 -14.70
N ALA A 9 15.32 -5.25 -13.45
CA ALA A 9 15.13 -6.66 -13.12
C ALA A 9 13.68 -7.15 -13.35
N TYR A 10 12.74 -6.24 -13.60
CA TYR A 10 11.40 -6.62 -14.06
C TYR A 10 11.40 -7.14 -15.51
N ASN A 11 12.40 -6.73 -16.31
CA ASN A 11 12.67 -7.23 -17.66
C ASN A 11 11.48 -7.11 -18.64
N MET A 12 10.79 -5.97 -18.63
CA MET A 12 9.68 -5.69 -19.54
C MET A 12 10.13 -5.20 -20.92
N LYS A 13 11.35 -4.66 -21.06
CA LYS A 13 11.87 -4.12 -22.33
C LYS A 13 11.67 -5.09 -23.50
N ALA A 14 11.93 -6.38 -23.29
CA ALA A 14 11.78 -7.42 -24.31
C ALA A 14 10.33 -7.64 -24.80
N ALA A 15 9.33 -7.38 -23.94
CA ALA A 15 7.91 -7.51 -24.26
C ALA A 15 7.24 -6.18 -24.60
N SER A 16 7.98 -5.07 -24.51
CA SER A 16 7.48 -3.71 -24.67
C SER A 16 7.62 -3.26 -26.13
N GLY A 17 6.49 -2.93 -26.78
CA GLY A 17 6.50 -2.42 -28.16
C GLY A 17 7.23 -1.08 -28.34
N ILE A 18 7.60 -0.42 -27.24
CA ILE A 18 8.33 0.87 -27.22
C ILE A 18 9.73 0.74 -26.58
N SER A 19 10.22 -0.47 -26.33
CA SER A 19 11.55 -0.73 -25.72
C SER A 19 11.80 -0.03 -24.38
N LYS A 20 10.73 0.24 -23.61
CA LYS A 20 10.80 0.83 -22.25
C LYS A 20 10.43 -0.18 -21.17
N GLU A 21 11.13 -0.11 -20.04
CA GLU A 21 10.77 -0.82 -18.81
C GLU A 21 9.49 -0.29 -18.18
N TRP A 22 8.88 -1.10 -17.32
CA TRP A 22 7.64 -0.72 -16.63
C TRP A 22 7.80 0.56 -15.79
N PHE A 23 8.94 0.71 -15.10
CA PHE A 23 9.18 1.87 -14.23
C PHE A 23 9.38 3.17 -15.03
N GLU A 24 9.88 3.09 -16.27
CA GLU A 24 10.00 4.24 -17.16
C GLU A 24 8.62 4.69 -17.67
N GLN A 25 7.74 3.73 -17.95
CA GLN A 25 6.38 4.02 -18.40
C GLN A 25 5.52 4.62 -17.28
N ILE A 26 5.59 4.09 -16.05
CA ILE A 26 4.85 4.69 -14.93
C ILE A 26 5.37 6.09 -14.59
N ALA A 27 6.67 6.36 -14.72
CA ALA A 27 7.23 7.69 -14.52
C ALA A 27 6.73 8.70 -15.55
N ALA A 28 6.55 8.28 -16.81
CA ALA A 28 5.94 9.11 -17.85
C ALA A 28 4.45 9.41 -17.53
N LEU A 29 3.70 8.42 -17.04
CA LEU A 29 2.31 8.62 -16.60
C LEU A 29 2.21 9.54 -15.37
N GLU A 30 3.07 9.36 -14.38
CA GLU A 30 3.18 10.24 -13.18
C GLU A 30 3.47 11.69 -13.58
N THR A 31 4.39 11.89 -14.54
CA THR A 31 4.69 13.22 -15.09
C THR A 31 3.48 13.82 -15.79
N TYR A 32 2.73 13.04 -16.57
CA TYR A 32 1.52 13.52 -17.25
C TYR A 32 0.39 13.89 -16.28
N PHE A 33 0.22 13.15 -15.19
CA PHE A 33 -0.78 13.47 -14.15
C PHE A 33 -0.40 14.70 -13.30
N THR A 34 0.88 15.00 -13.16
CA THR A 34 1.35 16.11 -12.34
C THR A 34 0.81 17.44 -12.87
N GLY A 35 0.14 18.21 -12.00
CA GLY A 35 -0.46 19.51 -12.35
C GLY A 35 -1.84 19.44 -13.00
N LYS A 36 -2.42 18.24 -13.19
CA LYS A 36 -3.78 18.06 -13.70
C LYS A 36 -4.81 17.90 -12.59
N THR A 37 -6.02 18.33 -12.87
CA THR A 37 -7.22 18.03 -12.08
C THR A 37 -7.63 16.57 -12.25
N ILE A 38 -8.45 16.06 -11.32
CA ILE A 38 -8.96 14.71 -11.45
C ILE A 38 -9.83 14.53 -12.69
N ASP A 39 -10.63 15.54 -13.07
CA ASP A 39 -11.46 15.48 -14.26
C ASP A 39 -10.61 15.37 -15.55
N GLU A 40 -9.52 16.13 -15.64
CA GLU A 40 -8.57 16.01 -16.76
C GLU A 40 -7.87 14.65 -16.81
N ILE A 41 -7.53 14.07 -15.64
CA ILE A 41 -6.93 12.73 -15.57
C ILE A 41 -7.93 11.68 -16.04
N MET A 42 -9.18 11.76 -15.60
CA MET A 42 -10.24 10.81 -15.99
C MET A 42 -10.66 10.97 -17.46
N ALA A 43 -10.55 12.17 -18.02
CA ALA A 43 -10.87 12.48 -19.41
C ALA A 43 -9.72 12.16 -20.41
N MET A 44 -8.62 11.55 -19.95
CA MET A 44 -7.53 11.09 -20.81
C MET A 44 -8.06 10.23 -21.96
N LYS A 45 -7.62 10.52 -23.20
CA LYS A 45 -8.00 9.74 -24.38
C LYS A 45 -7.31 8.40 -24.40
N LEU A 46 -8.09 7.33 -24.54
CA LEU A 46 -7.61 5.95 -24.51
C LEU A 46 -8.04 5.17 -25.76
N THR A 47 -7.11 4.44 -26.34
CA THR A 47 -7.39 3.36 -27.29
C THR A 47 -7.02 2.02 -26.64
N GLY A 48 -7.99 1.14 -26.45
CA GLY A 48 -7.76 -0.17 -25.85
C GLY A 48 -7.15 -0.11 -24.43
N ASP A 49 -7.51 0.91 -23.65
CA ASP A 49 -6.97 1.21 -22.31
C ASP A 49 -5.51 1.71 -22.28
N THR A 50 -4.96 2.11 -23.43
CA THR A 50 -3.65 2.76 -23.51
C THR A 50 -3.79 4.24 -23.86
N PRO A 51 -2.96 5.13 -23.29
CA PRO A 51 -3.09 6.57 -23.47
C PRO A 51 -2.62 7.04 -24.86
N ASP A 52 -3.54 7.61 -25.64
CA ASP A 52 -3.28 8.04 -27.03
C ASP A 52 -2.15 9.08 -27.11
N ASP A 53 -2.20 10.07 -26.22
CA ASP A 53 -1.25 11.19 -26.17
C ASP A 53 0.13 10.77 -25.64
N LEU A 54 0.24 9.59 -25.02
CA LEU A 54 1.49 9.06 -24.44
C LEU A 54 2.00 7.80 -25.13
N LYS A 55 1.41 7.38 -26.26
CA LYS A 55 1.70 6.09 -26.93
C LYS A 55 3.17 5.79 -27.24
N THR A 56 4.02 6.81 -27.36
CA THR A 56 5.47 6.65 -27.58
C THR A 56 6.25 6.39 -26.28
N THR A 57 5.60 6.54 -25.13
CA THR A 57 6.21 6.47 -23.80
C THR A 57 5.47 5.57 -22.82
N VAL A 58 4.19 5.28 -23.06
CA VAL A 58 3.32 4.48 -22.19
C VAL A 58 2.46 3.55 -23.06
N THR A 59 2.63 2.24 -22.87
CA THR A 59 1.81 1.19 -23.49
C THR A 59 1.13 0.29 -22.47
N ILE A 60 1.34 0.53 -21.18
CA ILE A 60 0.61 -0.15 -20.11
C ILE A 60 -0.85 0.34 -20.07
N LYS A 61 -1.74 -0.54 -19.62
CA LYS A 61 -3.15 -0.21 -19.34
C LYS A 61 -3.25 0.79 -18.19
N VAL A 62 -4.07 1.84 -18.32
CA VAL A 62 -4.05 2.98 -17.37
C VAL A 62 -5.31 3.17 -16.53
N SER A 63 -6.44 2.55 -16.89
CA SER A 63 -7.72 2.75 -16.18
C SER A 63 -7.63 2.46 -14.67
N ALA A 64 -6.89 1.41 -14.29
CA ALA A 64 -6.70 1.08 -12.87
C ALA A 64 -5.90 2.16 -12.10
N TYR A 65 -4.95 2.85 -12.75
CA TYR A 65 -4.23 3.95 -12.11
C TYR A 65 -5.10 5.20 -12.03
N GLN A 66 -5.93 5.49 -13.06
CA GLN A 66 -6.90 6.58 -13.02
C GLN A 66 -7.86 6.43 -11.83
N GLU A 67 -8.45 5.24 -11.64
CA GLU A 67 -9.32 4.97 -10.50
C GLU A 67 -8.59 5.03 -9.15
N ALA A 68 -7.32 4.59 -9.10
CA ALA A 68 -6.51 4.73 -7.89
C ALA A 68 -6.26 6.21 -7.53
N VAL A 69 -5.93 7.06 -8.52
CA VAL A 69 -5.76 8.51 -8.30
C VAL A 69 -7.08 9.17 -7.92
N LYS A 70 -8.19 8.81 -8.57
CA LYS A 70 -9.53 9.29 -8.22
C LYS A 70 -9.88 8.98 -6.76
N LYS A 71 -9.63 7.74 -6.33
CA LYS A 71 -9.83 7.33 -4.95
C LYS A 71 -8.90 8.10 -3.99
N ALA A 72 -7.64 8.32 -4.36
CA ALA A 72 -6.71 9.10 -3.56
C ALA A 72 -7.19 10.55 -3.38
N VAL A 73 -7.65 11.21 -4.45
CA VAL A 73 -8.21 12.58 -4.40
C VAL A 73 -9.46 12.62 -3.51
N ALA A 74 -10.36 11.64 -3.64
CA ALA A 74 -11.59 11.59 -2.83
C ALA A 74 -11.32 11.39 -1.32
N ASN A 75 -10.15 10.86 -0.96
CA ASN A 75 -9.74 10.63 0.43
C ASN A 75 -8.59 11.54 0.85
N ALA A 76 -8.29 12.59 0.06
CA ALA A 76 -7.21 13.50 0.35
C ALA A 76 -7.49 14.28 1.64
N VAL A 77 -6.43 14.54 2.41
CA VAL A 77 -6.50 15.34 3.63
C VAL A 77 -5.56 16.53 3.51
N GLU A 78 -5.94 17.67 4.07
CA GLU A 78 -5.08 18.84 4.11
C GLU A 78 -4.00 18.65 5.19
N VAL A 79 -2.73 18.76 4.80
CA VAL A 79 -1.58 18.71 5.72
C VAL A 79 -0.78 19.99 5.53
N LYS A 80 -0.60 20.76 6.60
CA LYS A 80 0.13 22.04 6.55
C LYS A 80 1.61 21.84 6.86
N GLY A 81 2.47 22.61 6.17
CA GLY A 81 3.91 22.63 6.46
C GLY A 81 4.70 21.41 6.00
N LEU A 82 4.12 20.55 5.16
CA LEU A 82 4.83 19.40 4.61
C LEU A 82 5.87 19.82 3.56
N LYS A 83 7.01 19.15 3.57
CA LYS A 83 8.14 19.36 2.64
C LYS A 83 8.24 18.23 1.61
N SER A 84 7.91 17.01 2.02
CA SER A 84 8.00 15.82 1.16
C SER A 84 6.88 14.84 1.43
N VAL A 85 6.55 14.05 0.42
CA VAL A 85 5.60 12.92 0.52
C VAL A 85 6.27 11.64 0.06
N GLY A 86 5.91 10.53 0.69
CA GLY A 86 6.45 9.22 0.37
C GLY A 86 5.38 8.15 0.40
N SER A 87 5.59 7.08 -0.35
CA SER A 87 4.76 5.88 -0.26
C SER A 87 5.59 4.63 -0.46
N ALA A 88 5.17 3.55 0.19
CA ALA A 88 5.80 2.26 0.02
C ALA A 88 4.84 1.13 0.36
N SER A 89 5.27 -0.09 0.04
CA SER A 89 4.66 -1.29 0.56
C SER A 89 5.68 -2.35 0.96
N VAL A 90 5.25 -3.21 1.88
CA VAL A 90 5.92 -4.43 2.28
C VAL A 90 4.96 -5.59 2.05
N THR A 91 5.49 -6.73 1.60
CA THR A 91 4.69 -7.92 1.29
C THR A 91 5.15 -9.08 2.14
N GLY A 92 4.24 -9.64 2.92
CA GLY A 92 4.42 -10.91 3.61
C GLY A 92 3.64 -12.02 2.91
N VAL A 93 4.23 -13.21 2.84
CA VAL A 93 3.56 -14.41 2.33
C VAL A 93 3.59 -15.46 3.43
N THR A 94 2.43 -16.07 3.69
CA THR A 94 2.29 -17.20 4.60
C THR A 94 1.53 -18.30 3.90
N SER A 95 1.80 -19.54 4.29
CA SER A 95 1.09 -20.69 3.74
C SER A 95 0.75 -21.69 4.84
N ARG A 96 -0.22 -22.55 4.54
CA ARG A 96 -0.48 -23.78 5.29
C ARG A 96 -0.82 -24.89 4.31
N ASN A 97 -0.44 -26.12 4.66
CA ASN A 97 -0.75 -27.30 3.86
C ASN A 97 -2.25 -27.62 3.92
N ALA A 98 -2.73 -28.27 2.85
CA ALA A 98 -4.04 -28.90 2.88
C ALA A 98 -3.96 -30.21 3.67
N VAL A 99 -4.97 -30.44 4.50
CA VAL A 99 -5.22 -31.72 5.20
C VAL A 99 -6.69 -32.11 4.97
N ALA A 100 -7.06 -33.35 5.28
CA ALA A 100 -8.39 -33.90 4.99
C ALA A 100 -9.55 -32.96 5.40
N GLU A 101 -9.46 -32.35 6.58
CA GLU A 101 -10.51 -31.51 7.17
C GLU A 101 -10.29 -30.00 6.94
N THR A 102 -9.19 -29.59 6.29
CA THR A 102 -8.85 -28.17 6.17
C THR A 102 -8.11 -27.89 4.87
N ALA A 103 -8.71 -27.04 4.03
CA ALA A 103 -8.08 -26.58 2.81
C ALA A 103 -6.74 -25.87 3.10
N GLY A 104 -5.77 -26.16 2.25
CA GLY A 104 -4.50 -25.45 2.18
C GLY A 104 -4.75 -23.98 1.86
N ARG A 105 -3.78 -23.13 2.20
CA ARG A 105 -3.89 -21.69 1.96
C ARG A 105 -2.54 -21.13 1.56
N VAL A 106 -2.56 -20.22 0.60
CA VAL A 106 -1.51 -19.21 0.42
C VAL A 106 -2.14 -17.86 0.68
N GLN A 107 -1.54 -17.09 1.58
CA GLN A 107 -2.00 -15.77 1.95
C GLN A 107 -0.89 -14.76 1.74
N THR A 108 -1.23 -13.67 1.08
CA THR A 108 -0.37 -12.52 0.84
C THR A 108 -0.95 -11.32 1.57
N ASN A 109 -0.16 -10.75 2.48
CA ASN A 109 -0.46 -9.47 3.11
C ASN A 109 0.41 -8.41 2.44
N VAL A 110 -0.21 -7.46 1.74
CA VAL A 110 0.49 -6.26 1.26
C VAL A 110 0.12 -5.11 2.17
N THR A 111 1.09 -4.67 2.97
CA THR A 111 0.96 -3.51 3.85
C THR A 111 1.46 -2.29 3.11
N PHE A 112 0.60 -1.28 2.99
CA PHE A 112 0.89 0.00 2.33
C PHE A 112 1.05 1.08 3.38
N ALA A 113 1.98 2.01 3.16
CA ALA A 113 2.09 3.24 3.92
C ALA A 113 2.26 4.43 2.97
N GLY A 114 1.55 5.52 3.25
CA GLY A 114 1.79 6.86 2.70
C GLY A 114 2.15 7.81 3.83
N VAL A 115 3.16 8.64 3.64
CA VAL A 115 3.65 9.60 4.63
C VAL A 115 3.75 11.00 4.03
N ALA A 116 3.46 12.00 4.85
CA ALA A 116 3.83 13.39 4.61
C ALA A 116 4.80 13.82 5.72
N LEU A 117 5.92 14.44 5.34
CA LEU A 117 6.99 14.79 6.26
C LEU A 117 7.21 16.29 6.31
N ASP A 118 7.62 16.81 7.47
CA ASP A 118 8.11 18.17 7.60
C ASP A 118 9.55 18.31 7.08
N LYS A 119 10.09 19.53 7.15
CA LYS A 119 11.47 19.83 6.73
C LYS A 119 12.56 19.09 7.54
N ASP A 120 12.23 18.57 8.72
CA ASP A 120 13.15 17.88 9.62
C ASP A 120 12.97 16.35 9.54
N GLY A 121 12.14 15.86 8.60
CA GLY A 121 11.88 14.44 8.39
C GLY A 121 10.94 13.82 9.43
N LYS A 122 10.17 14.64 10.17
CA LYS A 122 9.14 14.15 11.08
C LYS A 122 7.83 13.93 10.34
N VAL A 123 7.11 12.89 10.72
CA VAL A 123 5.80 12.54 10.15
C VAL A 123 4.77 13.60 10.55
N LEU A 124 4.21 14.30 9.57
CA LEU A 124 3.05 15.18 9.76
C LEU A 124 1.73 14.44 9.55
N TYR A 125 1.75 13.44 8.68
CA TYR A 125 0.62 12.56 8.42
C TYR A 125 1.13 11.20 7.96
N VAL A 126 0.42 10.15 8.37
CA VAL A 126 0.68 8.79 7.91
C VAL A 126 -0.65 8.07 7.71
N ALA A 127 -0.76 7.34 6.60
CA ALA A 127 -1.86 6.44 6.31
C ALA A 127 -1.32 5.05 6.00
N ILE A 128 -1.79 4.07 6.74
CA ILE A 128 -1.40 2.67 6.69
C ILE A 128 -2.64 1.82 6.39
N ASP A 129 -2.50 0.86 5.49
CA ASP A 129 -3.54 -0.12 5.21
C ASP A 129 -2.92 -1.48 4.88
N THR A 130 -3.71 -2.54 4.87
CA THR A 130 -3.27 -3.87 4.45
C THR A 130 -4.30 -4.51 3.53
N ALA A 131 -3.86 -4.86 2.32
CA ALA A 131 -4.58 -5.79 1.45
C ALA A 131 -4.19 -7.22 1.86
N GLN A 132 -5.10 -7.88 2.59
CA GLN A 132 -4.95 -9.28 3.00
C GLN A 132 -5.71 -10.18 2.03
N ASN A 133 -5.00 -10.75 1.06
CA ASN A 133 -5.57 -11.63 0.05
C ASN A 133 -5.14 -13.06 0.32
N SER A 134 -6.02 -14.04 0.06
CA SER A 134 -5.68 -15.44 0.19
C SER A 134 -6.37 -16.28 -0.88
N GLY A 135 -5.65 -17.29 -1.36
CA GLY A 135 -6.22 -18.41 -2.11
C GLY A 135 -6.19 -19.69 -1.29
N THR A 136 -7.17 -20.57 -1.48
CA THR A 136 -7.21 -21.90 -0.87
C THR A 136 -7.17 -23.00 -1.92
N PHE A 137 -6.65 -24.16 -1.54
CA PHE A 137 -6.51 -25.33 -2.40
C PHE A 137 -6.74 -26.62 -1.62
N ASP A 138 -7.12 -27.69 -2.30
CA ASP A 138 -7.35 -29.01 -1.70
C ASP A 138 -6.05 -29.85 -1.60
N THR A 139 -6.16 -31.11 -1.15
CA THR A 139 -5.01 -32.01 -1.01
C THR A 139 -4.35 -32.41 -2.34
N LEU A 140 -5.01 -32.17 -3.48
CA LEU A 140 -4.48 -32.38 -4.83
C LEU A 140 -3.90 -31.09 -5.44
N GLY A 141 -3.98 -29.96 -4.71
CA GLY A 141 -3.55 -28.66 -5.20
C GLY A 141 -4.58 -27.97 -6.11
N VAL A 142 -5.80 -28.50 -6.21
CA VAL A 142 -6.86 -27.85 -6.99
C VAL A 142 -7.33 -26.61 -6.24
N ILE A 143 -7.46 -25.49 -6.97
CA ILE A 143 -7.93 -24.23 -6.39
C ILE A 143 -9.38 -24.37 -5.93
N VAL A 144 -9.60 -24.10 -4.64
CA VAL A 144 -10.93 -24.09 -4.02
C VAL A 144 -11.50 -22.67 -4.04
N LYS A 145 -10.70 -21.66 -3.70
CA LYS A 145 -11.12 -20.25 -3.69
C LYS A 145 -9.96 -19.32 -4.00
N ALA A 146 -10.16 -18.34 -4.87
CA ALA A 146 -9.22 -17.27 -5.13
C ALA A 146 -9.97 -16.04 -5.67
N GLU A 147 -10.17 -15.04 -4.82
CA GLU A 147 -10.91 -13.82 -5.17
C GLU A 147 -10.18 -12.59 -4.63
N ALA A 148 -10.33 -11.47 -5.33
CA ALA A 148 -9.91 -10.18 -4.82
C ALA A 148 -10.82 -9.77 -3.66
N VAL A 149 -10.24 -9.20 -2.61
CA VAL A 149 -11.00 -8.68 -1.46
C VAL A 149 -10.60 -7.24 -1.16
N MET A 150 -11.52 -6.52 -0.53
CA MET A 150 -11.27 -5.18 0.02
C MET A 150 -10.13 -5.22 1.05
N THR A 151 -9.40 -4.11 1.16
CA THR A 151 -8.38 -3.91 2.20
C THR A 151 -8.99 -3.90 3.60
N LYS A 152 -8.15 -3.95 4.63
CA LYS A 152 -8.64 -3.93 6.01
C LYS A 152 -9.36 -2.62 6.36
N LYS A 153 -8.86 -1.46 5.93
CA LYS A 153 -9.59 -0.19 6.15
C LYS A 153 -10.91 -0.15 5.39
N GLU A 154 -10.93 -0.60 4.14
CA GLU A 154 -12.15 -0.65 3.33
C GLU A 154 -13.22 -1.56 3.93
N LYS A 155 -12.82 -2.67 4.57
CA LYS A 155 -13.75 -3.55 5.28
C LYS A 155 -14.36 -2.90 6.52
N GLY A 156 -13.66 -1.98 7.20
CA GLY A 156 -14.13 -1.39 8.44
C GLY A 156 -14.54 -2.45 9.46
N ASP A 157 -15.75 -2.33 10.03
CA ASP A 157 -16.32 -3.33 10.94
C ASP A 157 -16.53 -4.71 10.30
N ALA A 158 -16.66 -4.82 8.97
CA ALA A 158 -16.79 -6.10 8.28
C ALA A 158 -15.50 -6.94 8.34
N TYR A 159 -14.36 -6.37 8.77
CA TYR A 159 -13.16 -7.15 9.07
C TYR A 159 -13.34 -8.03 10.32
N ASN A 160 -14.23 -7.63 11.23
CA ASN A 160 -14.71 -8.41 12.38
C ASN A 160 -13.60 -8.89 13.33
N MET A 161 -12.67 -7.99 13.68
CA MET A 161 -11.58 -8.27 14.62
C MET A 161 -11.95 -8.03 16.09
N LYS A 162 -13.01 -7.26 16.38
CA LYS A 162 -13.43 -6.93 17.75
C LYS A 162 -13.49 -8.14 18.68
N ALA A 163 -14.04 -9.26 18.20
CA ALA A 163 -14.17 -10.49 18.98
C ALA A 163 -12.84 -11.18 19.29
N ALA A 164 -11.84 -11.05 18.42
CA ALA A 164 -10.50 -11.62 18.61
C ALA A 164 -9.54 -10.65 19.32
N SER A 165 -9.92 -9.38 19.45
CA SER A 165 -9.12 -8.33 20.07
C SER A 165 -9.32 -8.33 21.59
N SER A 166 -8.24 -8.50 22.35
CA SER A 166 -8.26 -8.44 23.82
C SER A 166 -8.66 -7.06 24.39
N ILE A 167 -8.68 -6.02 23.55
CA ILE A 167 -9.11 -4.66 23.90
C ILE A 167 -10.44 -4.27 23.23
N SER A 168 -11.15 -5.24 22.64
CA SER A 168 -12.46 -5.06 22.00
C SER A 168 -12.52 -3.96 20.93
N LYS A 169 -11.39 -3.70 20.25
CA LYS A 169 -11.28 -2.74 19.13
C LYS A 169 -11.12 -3.45 17.79
N GLU A 170 -11.74 -2.88 16.76
CA GLU A 170 -11.51 -3.28 15.38
C GLU A 170 -10.10 -2.92 14.92
N TRP A 171 -9.64 -3.59 13.85
CA TRP A 171 -8.31 -3.35 13.29
C TRP A 171 -8.11 -1.89 12.86
N PHE A 172 -9.14 -1.26 12.25
CA PHE A 172 -9.04 0.13 11.78
C PHE A 172 -8.93 1.14 12.94
N GLU A 173 -9.50 0.83 14.09
CA GLU A 173 -9.37 1.67 15.29
C GLU A 173 -7.95 1.59 15.87
N GLN A 174 -7.36 0.38 15.86
CA GLN A 174 -6.00 0.16 16.33
C GLN A 174 -4.96 0.81 15.40
N ILE A 175 -5.11 0.67 14.08
CA ILE A 175 -4.17 1.30 13.14
C ILE A 175 -4.25 2.83 13.23
N ALA A 176 -5.45 3.41 13.43
CA ALA A 176 -5.61 4.85 13.61
C ALA A 176 -4.90 5.36 14.88
N ALA A 177 -4.91 4.59 15.97
CA ALA A 177 -4.15 4.90 17.17
C ALA A 177 -2.64 4.87 16.92
N LEU A 178 -2.16 3.90 16.14
CA LEU A 178 -0.75 3.81 15.75
C LEU A 178 -0.33 4.96 14.83
N GLU A 179 -1.15 5.30 13.84
CA GLU A 179 -0.94 6.45 12.94
C GLU A 179 -0.84 7.76 13.71
N THR A 180 -1.73 7.96 14.67
CA THR A 180 -1.70 9.12 15.58
C THR A 180 -0.40 9.17 16.38
N TYR A 181 0.07 8.02 16.87
CA TYR A 181 1.32 7.94 17.63
C TYR A 181 2.56 8.24 16.78
N PHE A 182 2.55 7.91 15.49
CA PHE A 182 3.67 8.20 14.58
C PHE A 182 3.80 9.69 14.25
N THR A 183 2.71 10.46 14.31
CA THR A 183 2.75 11.90 14.07
C THR A 183 3.73 12.62 15.02
N GLY A 184 4.54 13.50 14.46
CA GLY A 184 5.61 14.23 15.14
C GLY A 184 6.90 13.45 15.34
N LYS A 185 6.95 12.16 14.94
CA LYS A 185 8.14 11.30 15.08
C LYS A 185 8.93 11.19 13.80
N THR A 186 10.22 10.97 13.94
CA THR A 186 11.15 10.56 12.88
C THR A 186 11.09 9.05 12.66
N SER A 187 11.63 8.58 11.54
CA SER A 187 11.79 7.14 11.28
C SER A 187 12.53 6.43 12.40
N ALA A 188 13.63 7.00 12.90
CA ALA A 188 14.41 6.38 13.98
C ALA A 188 13.61 6.21 15.28
N GLU A 189 12.80 7.20 15.65
CA GLU A 189 11.93 7.12 16.83
C GLU A 189 10.81 6.08 16.65
N ILE A 190 10.25 5.96 15.45
CA ILE A 190 9.24 4.94 15.12
C ILE A 190 9.83 3.53 15.20
N MET A 191 11.06 3.34 14.68
CA MET A 191 11.73 2.03 14.71
C MET A 191 12.22 1.64 16.11
N ALA A 192 12.49 2.63 16.98
CA ALA A 192 12.96 2.41 18.35
C ALA A 192 11.85 2.12 19.38
N MET A 193 10.58 2.00 18.94
CA MET A 193 9.47 1.67 19.83
C MET A 193 9.70 0.35 20.57
N LYS A 194 9.34 0.33 21.86
CA LYS A 194 9.38 -0.88 22.66
C LYS A 194 8.19 -1.78 22.33
N LEU A 195 8.47 -3.06 22.10
CA LEU A 195 7.47 -4.05 21.74
C LEU A 195 7.49 -5.22 22.72
N THR A 196 6.31 -5.71 23.08
CA THR A 196 6.06 -7.01 23.72
C THR A 196 5.19 -7.82 22.79
N ASP A 197 5.63 -9.04 22.44
CA ASP A 197 4.93 -9.93 21.50
C ASP A 197 4.54 -9.23 20.18
N GLU A 198 5.48 -8.44 19.62
CA GLU A 198 5.33 -7.63 18.40
C GLU A 198 4.39 -6.42 18.50
N ALA A 199 3.67 -6.24 19.63
CA ALA A 199 2.76 -5.13 19.86
C ALA A 199 3.44 -4.00 20.68
N PRO A 200 3.06 -2.72 20.47
CA PRO A 200 3.66 -1.58 21.16
C PRO A 200 3.30 -1.51 22.65
N ASP A 201 4.31 -1.51 23.51
CA ASP A 201 4.15 -1.48 24.97
C ASP A 201 3.37 -0.25 25.46
N ASP A 202 3.75 0.91 24.94
CA ASP A 202 3.19 2.22 25.31
C ASP A 202 1.76 2.42 24.80
N LEU A 203 1.29 1.55 23.90
CA LEU A 203 -0.04 1.62 23.29
C LEU A 203 -0.90 0.39 23.56
N LYS A 204 -0.54 -0.46 24.53
CA LYS A 204 -1.25 -1.73 24.82
C LYS A 204 -2.76 -1.61 25.08
N THR A 205 -3.26 -0.44 25.45
CA THR A 205 -4.70 -0.17 25.66
C THR A 205 -5.44 0.24 24.38
N SER A 206 -4.71 0.50 23.30
CA SER A 206 -5.24 0.94 22.01
C SER A 206 -4.78 0.12 20.83
N VAL A 207 -3.67 -0.62 20.96
CA VAL A 207 -3.06 -1.43 19.90
C VAL A 207 -2.56 -2.74 20.50
N THR A 208 -3.07 -3.86 19.97
CA THR A 208 -2.65 -5.23 20.32
C THR A 208 -2.17 -6.02 19.11
N ILE A 209 -2.29 -5.44 17.91
CA ILE A 209 -1.72 -6.02 16.68
C ILE A 209 -0.20 -5.87 16.65
N GLY A 210 0.48 -6.87 16.08
CA GLY A 210 1.91 -6.78 15.78
C GLY A 210 2.19 -5.69 14.74
N ILE A 211 3.22 -4.87 14.96
CA ILE A 211 3.45 -3.65 14.17
C ILE A 211 4.66 -3.67 13.24
N THR A 212 5.46 -4.73 13.24
CA THR A 212 6.71 -4.83 12.47
C THR A 212 6.53 -4.53 10.97
N ALA A 213 5.45 -5.05 10.35
CA ALA A 213 5.17 -4.77 8.94
C ALA A 213 4.75 -3.31 8.69
N TYR A 214 4.08 -2.67 9.65
CA TYR A 214 3.67 -1.26 9.57
C TYR A 214 4.88 -0.34 9.71
N GLN A 215 5.75 -0.61 10.69
CA GLN A 215 7.04 0.06 10.85
C GLN A 215 7.88 -0.02 9.57
N GLY A 216 8.06 -1.22 9.02
CA GLY A 216 8.85 -1.40 7.79
C GLY A 216 8.24 -0.71 6.55
N ALA A 217 6.90 -0.67 6.44
CA ALA A 217 6.25 0.09 5.36
C ALA A 217 6.44 1.60 5.52
N VAL A 218 6.33 2.12 6.75
CA VAL A 218 6.52 3.55 7.05
C VAL A 218 7.97 3.97 6.87
N GLU A 219 8.94 3.20 7.38
CA GLU A 219 10.38 3.45 7.18
C GLU A 219 10.72 3.53 5.70
N LYS A 220 10.23 2.55 4.92
CA LYS A 220 10.44 2.53 3.48
C LYS A 220 9.74 3.68 2.76
N ALA A 221 8.56 4.09 3.21
CA ALA A 221 7.85 5.24 2.67
C ALA A 221 8.61 6.55 2.95
N ILE A 222 9.19 6.70 4.15
CA ILE A 222 10.05 7.84 4.52
C ILE A 222 11.30 7.85 3.65
N ALA A 223 11.97 6.71 3.49
CA ALA A 223 13.18 6.60 2.65
C ALA A 223 12.91 6.92 1.17
N ASN A 224 11.70 6.62 0.69
CA ASN A 224 11.27 6.91 -0.69
C ASN A 224 10.62 8.29 -0.85
N ALA A 225 10.64 9.14 0.19
CA ALA A 225 9.96 10.43 0.13
C ALA A 225 10.61 11.36 -0.90
N ILE A 226 9.76 12.05 -1.67
CA ILE A 226 10.15 13.05 -2.66
C ILE A 226 9.66 14.42 -2.20
N GLU A 227 10.48 15.45 -2.42
CA GLU A 227 10.07 16.83 -2.12
C GLU A 227 8.92 17.25 -3.03
N ILE A 228 7.94 17.92 -2.44
CA ILE A 228 6.89 18.60 -3.22
C ILE A 228 7.43 19.95 -3.73
N LYS A 229 7.10 20.28 -4.98
CA LYS A 229 7.53 21.51 -5.66
C LYS A 229 6.55 22.65 -5.43
#